data_AF-A0A4S4B842-F1
#
_entry.id   AF-A0A4S4B842-F1
#
_cell.length_a   1.000
_cell.length_b   1.000
_cell.length_c   1.000
_cell.angle_alpha   90.00
_cell.angle_beta   90.00
_cell.angle_gamma   90.00
#
_symmetry.space_group_name_H-M   'P 1'
#
loop_
_entity.id
_entity.type
_entity.pdbx_description
1 polymer ?
#
loop_
_entity_poly.entity_id
_entity_poly.type
_entity_poly.pdbx_seq_one_letter_code
_entity_poly.pdbx_strand_id
1 'polypeptide(L)'
;MFALLLAAVSPYALTLVPKAQITFPGSPPQIISGPANTDQTVVDYPWTLDQILYAPNRSAAAVRFCWDIGKYGGCETSVARPGQPVLKLAKGDVSQLLWTADGKYLIGAGANTLRLWNLVGGVRTVATQPAGSVVQRLWLSKSRLGEADLCVSVAVSTPLNGAYVAAMTTIRHSLPTLKVLTLTTLPTASSQQKAKEAECRPFSSSSLN
;
A
#
# COMPACT_ATOMS: atom_id res chain seq x y z
N MET A 1 -33.79 -15.61 -50.43
CA MET A 1 -33.23 -14.29 -50.08
C MET A 1 -33.08 -14.27 -48.56
N PHE A 2 -31.93 -14.68 -48.04
CA PHE A 2 -31.65 -14.76 -46.59
C PHE A 2 -30.92 -13.50 -46.15
N ALA A 3 -31.55 -12.69 -45.30
CA ALA A 3 -30.93 -11.54 -44.69
C ALA A 3 -30.01 -12.01 -43.55
N LEU A 4 -28.70 -11.86 -43.73
CA LEU A 4 -27.73 -11.93 -42.63
C LEU A 4 -27.98 -10.73 -41.70
N LEU A 5 -28.49 -10.99 -40.49
CA LEU A 5 -28.37 -10.04 -39.39
C LEU A 5 -26.91 -9.99 -38.95
N LEU A 6 -26.18 -8.96 -39.39
CA LEU A 6 -24.94 -8.54 -38.75
C LEU A 6 -25.32 -7.99 -37.37
N ALA A 7 -25.06 -8.77 -36.32
CA ALA A 7 -25.06 -8.24 -34.96
C ALA A 7 -24.01 -7.13 -34.90
N ALA A 8 -24.46 -5.89 -34.68
CA ALA A 8 -23.59 -4.76 -34.43
C ALA A 8 -22.84 -5.01 -33.11
N VAL A 9 -21.58 -5.41 -33.21
CA VAL A 9 -20.67 -5.44 -32.06
C VAL A 9 -20.49 -3.98 -31.63
N SER A 10 -20.93 -3.65 -30.42
CA SER A 10 -20.80 -2.31 -29.86
C SER A 10 -19.34 -1.85 -29.92
N PRO A 11 -19.02 -0.70 -30.55
CA PRO A 11 -17.64 -0.20 -30.64
C PRO A 11 -17.04 0.24 -29.29
N TYR A 12 -17.81 0.15 -28.20
CA TYR A 12 -17.36 0.49 -26.84
C TYR A 12 -16.74 -0.68 -26.07
N ALA A 13 -16.63 -1.87 -26.65
CA ALA A 13 -15.96 -3.00 -26.00
C ALA A 13 -14.42 -2.94 -26.10
N LEU A 14 -13.82 -1.74 -26.06
CA LEU A 14 -12.40 -1.61 -25.77
C LEU A 14 -12.21 -1.85 -24.28
N THR A 15 -11.86 -3.08 -23.90
CA THR A 15 -11.40 -3.42 -22.56
C THR A 15 -10.17 -2.57 -22.23
N LEU A 16 -10.37 -1.42 -21.59
CA LEU A 16 -9.28 -0.49 -21.30
C LEU A 16 -8.52 -1.05 -20.10
N VAL A 17 -7.49 -1.86 -20.35
CA VAL A 17 -6.59 -2.35 -19.29
C VAL A 17 -5.62 -1.22 -18.95
N PRO A 18 -5.62 -0.68 -17.72
CA PRO A 18 -4.67 0.35 -17.32
C PRO A 18 -3.26 -0.23 -17.32
N LYS A 19 -2.28 0.58 -17.74
CA LYS A 19 -0.89 0.16 -17.87
C LYS A 19 0.04 1.16 -17.20
N ALA A 20 1.14 0.67 -16.67
CA ALA A 20 2.25 1.45 -16.16
C ALA A 20 3.53 1.03 -16.89
N GLN A 21 4.33 2.00 -17.31
CA GLN A 21 5.67 1.74 -17.84
C GLN A 21 6.71 2.03 -16.75
N ILE A 22 7.52 1.03 -16.44
CA ILE A 22 8.59 1.10 -15.44
C ILE A 22 9.92 0.97 -16.14
N THR A 23 10.85 1.87 -15.82
CA THR A 23 12.18 1.88 -16.39
C THR A 23 13.22 1.80 -15.27
N PHE A 24 14.18 0.91 -15.44
CA PHE A 24 15.35 0.82 -14.57
C PHE A 24 16.61 1.21 -15.34
N PRO A 25 17.61 1.83 -14.70
CA PRO A 25 18.88 2.14 -15.35
C PRO A 25 19.48 0.89 -16.03
N GLY A 26 19.85 1.01 -17.30
CA GLY A 26 20.48 -0.07 -18.06
C GLY A 26 19.56 -1.24 -18.41
N SER A 27 18.23 -1.12 -18.27
CA SER A 27 17.27 -2.17 -18.61
C SER A 27 16.18 -1.67 -19.56
N PRO A 28 15.64 -2.55 -20.43
CA PRO A 28 14.45 -2.22 -21.22
C PRO A 28 13.25 -1.86 -20.33
N PRO A 29 12.35 -0.96 -20.77
CA PRO A 29 11.12 -0.67 -20.05
C PRO A 29 10.25 -1.91 -19.87
N GLN A 30 9.65 -2.05 -18.69
CA GLN A 30 8.67 -3.08 -18.38
C GLN A 30 7.28 -2.47 -18.37
N ILE A 31 6.34 -3.10 -19.05
CA ILE A 31 4.92 -2.73 -19.03
C ILE A 31 4.19 -3.61 -18.03
N ILE A 32 3.59 -2.98 -17.03
CA ILE A 32 2.74 -3.65 -16.05
C ILE A 32 1.29 -3.31 -16.38
N SER A 33 0.47 -4.34 -16.53
CA SER A 33 -0.97 -4.20 -16.72
C SER A 33 -1.69 -4.37 -15.38
N GLY A 34 -2.64 -3.49 -15.08
CA GLY A 34 -3.59 -3.69 -14.00
C GLY A 34 -4.75 -4.61 -14.41
N PRO A 35 -5.77 -4.76 -13.55
CA PRO A 35 -6.98 -5.51 -13.88
C PRO A 35 -7.72 -4.93 -15.08
N ALA A 36 -8.39 -5.79 -15.84
CA ALA A 36 -9.17 -5.35 -16.99
C ALA A 36 -10.50 -4.70 -16.56
N ASN A 37 -10.87 -3.59 -17.21
CA ASN A 37 -12.16 -2.93 -17.01
C ASN A 37 -13.24 -3.64 -17.84
N THR A 38 -13.55 -4.90 -17.47
CA THR A 38 -14.42 -5.80 -18.26
C THR A 38 -15.85 -5.92 -17.74
N ASP A 39 -16.14 -5.44 -16.52
CA ASP A 39 -17.48 -5.47 -15.92
C ASP A 39 -18.17 -4.10 -16.04
N GLN A 40 -19.49 -4.08 -16.22
CA GLN A 40 -20.29 -2.87 -16.41
C GLN A 40 -20.23 -1.91 -15.20
N THR A 41 -20.00 -2.42 -13.99
CA THR A 41 -19.78 -1.59 -12.78
C THR A 41 -18.43 -0.85 -12.79
N VAL A 42 -17.52 -1.25 -13.68
CA VAL A 42 -16.14 -0.74 -13.80
C VAL A 42 -16.01 0.25 -14.97
N VAL A 43 -17.06 0.46 -15.78
CA VAL A 43 -17.07 1.52 -16.82
C VAL A 43 -17.10 2.92 -16.17
N ASP A 44 -17.92 3.09 -15.12
CA ASP A 44 -18.03 4.36 -14.40
C ASP A 44 -16.92 4.55 -13.35
N TYR A 45 -16.32 3.45 -12.88
CA TYR A 45 -15.26 3.43 -11.86
C TYR A 45 -14.11 2.51 -12.27
N PRO A 46 -13.36 2.87 -13.33
CA PRO A 46 -12.33 2.02 -13.88
C PRO A 46 -11.16 1.84 -12.92
N TRP A 47 -10.48 0.69 -13.01
CA TRP A 47 -9.13 0.55 -12.49
C TRP A 47 -8.23 1.56 -13.17
N THR A 48 -7.52 2.33 -12.37
CA THR A 48 -6.54 3.33 -12.82
C THR A 48 -5.20 3.09 -12.16
N LEU A 49 -4.14 3.59 -12.80
CA LEU A 49 -2.83 3.63 -12.17
C LEU A 49 -2.88 4.63 -11.02
N ASP A 50 -2.75 4.12 -9.81
CA ASP A 50 -2.82 4.93 -8.59
C ASP A 50 -1.41 5.31 -8.11
N GLN A 51 -0.47 4.37 -8.11
CA GLN A 51 0.88 4.64 -7.59
C GLN A 51 1.97 3.85 -8.30
N ILE A 52 3.10 4.51 -8.54
CA ILE A 52 4.39 3.87 -8.83
C ILE A 52 5.37 4.29 -7.73
N LEU A 53 5.97 3.33 -7.04
CA LEU A 53 6.91 3.56 -5.95
C LEU A 53 8.20 2.76 -6.16
N TYR A 54 9.28 3.45 -6.52
CA TYR A 54 10.60 2.82 -6.64
C TYR A 54 11.21 2.53 -5.26
N ALA A 55 11.88 1.39 -5.14
CA ALA A 55 12.72 1.10 -3.98
C ALA A 55 13.86 2.13 -3.88
N PRO A 56 14.35 2.48 -2.67
CA PRO A 56 15.40 3.49 -2.50
C PRO A 56 16.66 3.20 -3.31
N ASN A 57 17.05 1.93 -3.39
CA ASN A 57 18.19 1.44 -4.17
C ASN A 57 17.91 1.27 -5.68
N ARG A 58 16.71 1.64 -6.15
CA ARG A 58 16.23 1.49 -7.54
C ARG A 58 16.27 0.07 -8.09
N SER A 59 16.37 -0.97 -7.25
CA SER A 59 16.41 -2.37 -7.71
C SER A 59 15.03 -2.96 -7.99
N ALA A 60 13.97 -2.29 -7.56
CA ALA A 60 12.59 -2.70 -7.74
C ALA A 60 11.65 -1.49 -7.80
N ALA A 61 10.44 -1.69 -8.31
CA ALA A 61 9.34 -0.73 -8.23
C ALA A 61 8.04 -1.46 -7.90
N ALA A 62 7.30 -0.92 -6.94
CA ALA A 62 5.93 -1.32 -6.68
C ALA A 62 5.00 -0.50 -7.57
N VAL A 63 4.00 -1.14 -8.14
CA VAL A 63 2.96 -0.50 -8.96
C VAL A 63 1.62 -0.92 -8.42
N ARG A 64 0.78 0.06 -8.14
CA ARG A 64 -0.56 -0.13 -7.59
C ARG A 64 -1.59 0.45 -8.54
N PHE A 65 -2.55 -0.38 -8.90
CA PHE A 65 -3.76 0.03 -9.58
C PHE A 65 -4.92 -0.03 -8.60
N CYS A 66 -5.79 0.97 -8.61
CA CYS A 66 -6.95 0.99 -7.73
C CYS A 66 -8.20 1.43 -8.49
N TRP A 67 -9.35 1.09 -7.93
CA TRP A 67 -10.64 1.67 -8.26
C TRP A 67 -11.36 2.00 -6.95
N ASP A 68 -12.26 2.98 -7.00
CA ASP A 68 -12.99 3.45 -5.83
C ASP A 68 -14.38 3.97 -6.25
N ILE A 69 -15.40 3.57 -5.50
CA ILE A 69 -16.74 4.15 -5.47
C ILE A 69 -17.20 4.36 -4.02
N GLY A 70 -16.80 5.49 -3.45
CA GLY A 70 -17.29 5.96 -2.15
C GLY A 70 -16.76 5.12 -1.00
N LYS A 71 -17.50 4.06 -0.60
CA LYS A 71 -17.08 3.15 0.48
C LYS A 71 -16.58 1.79 -0.03
N TYR A 72 -16.69 1.55 -1.33
CA TYR A 72 -16.21 0.34 -1.97
C TYR A 72 -15.03 0.69 -2.85
N GLY A 73 -14.09 -0.23 -2.94
CA GLY A 73 -12.92 -0.07 -3.77
C GLY A 73 -12.02 -1.26 -3.59
N GLY A 74 -10.91 -1.23 -4.31
CA GLY A 74 -9.90 -2.25 -4.18
C GLY A 74 -8.65 -1.84 -4.94
N CYS A 75 -7.53 -2.33 -4.46
CA CYS A 75 -6.25 -2.13 -5.08
C CYS A 75 -5.61 -3.45 -5.45
N GLU A 76 -4.75 -3.41 -6.46
CA GLU A 76 -3.90 -4.50 -6.83
C GLU A 76 -2.47 -4.00 -6.93
N THR A 77 -1.57 -4.65 -6.21
CA THR A 77 -0.16 -4.26 -6.15
C THR A 77 0.71 -5.33 -6.81
N SER A 78 1.61 -4.88 -7.67
CA SER A 78 2.65 -5.71 -8.30
C SER A 78 4.03 -5.11 -8.07
N VAL A 79 5.06 -5.93 -8.20
CA VAL A 79 6.47 -5.51 -8.13
C VAL A 79 7.17 -5.85 -9.44
N ALA A 80 7.80 -4.85 -10.03
CA ALA A 80 8.72 -4.99 -11.15
C ALA A 80 10.17 -4.97 -10.68
N ARG A 81 11.01 -5.74 -11.36
CA ARG A 81 12.48 -5.78 -11.16
C ARG A 81 13.17 -5.94 -12.51
N PRO A 82 14.37 -5.35 -12.70
CA PRO A 82 15.15 -5.50 -13.92
C PRO A 82 15.31 -6.97 -14.34
N GLY A 83 14.94 -7.29 -15.59
CA GLY A 83 15.12 -8.64 -16.15
C GLY A 83 14.34 -9.77 -15.48
N GLN A 84 13.39 -9.46 -14.58
CA GLN A 84 12.54 -10.44 -13.91
C GLN A 84 11.08 -10.30 -14.37
N PRO A 85 10.30 -11.40 -14.35
CA PRO A 85 8.86 -11.31 -14.51
C PRO A 85 8.22 -10.40 -13.46
N VAL A 86 7.17 -9.69 -13.85
CA VAL A 86 6.37 -8.89 -12.93
C VAL A 86 5.74 -9.81 -11.89
N LEU A 87 5.94 -9.49 -10.62
CA LEU A 87 5.42 -10.25 -9.50
C LEU A 87 4.15 -9.59 -8.97
N LYS A 88 3.00 -10.22 -9.22
CA LYS A 88 1.74 -9.82 -8.59
C LYS A 88 1.74 -10.23 -7.12
N LEU A 89 1.50 -9.30 -6.21
CA LEU A 89 1.62 -9.55 -4.77
C LEU A 89 0.35 -10.20 -4.21
N ALA A 90 0.53 -11.30 -3.48
CA ALA A 90 -0.54 -11.91 -2.70
C ALA A 90 -1.05 -10.92 -1.64
N LYS A 91 -2.38 -10.80 -1.50
CA LYS A 91 -3.02 -9.81 -0.62
C LYS A 91 -2.55 -8.36 -0.92
N GLY A 92 -2.34 -8.05 -2.20
CA GLY A 92 -1.88 -6.76 -2.70
C GLY A 92 -2.90 -5.62 -2.62
N ASP A 93 -4.10 -5.88 -2.09
CA ASP A 93 -5.12 -4.87 -1.81
C ASP A 93 -4.79 -4.11 -0.52
N VAL A 94 -4.01 -3.04 -0.67
CA VAL A 94 -3.52 -2.20 0.42
C VAL A 94 -3.72 -0.72 0.09
N SER A 95 -4.01 0.08 1.11
CA SER A 95 -4.26 1.52 1.02
C SER A 95 -2.98 2.36 1.14
N GLN A 96 -1.89 1.82 1.67
CA GLN A 96 -0.59 2.50 1.75
C GLN A 96 0.55 1.55 1.41
N LEU A 97 1.63 2.10 0.86
CA LEU A 97 2.86 1.38 0.50
C LEU A 97 4.10 2.15 0.95
N LEU A 98 5.12 1.40 1.39
CA LEU A 98 6.42 1.93 1.80
C LEU A 98 7.52 0.88 1.60
N TRP A 99 8.66 1.26 1.04
CA TRP A 99 9.83 0.37 0.99
C TRP A 99 10.63 0.44 2.29
N THR A 100 11.27 -0.68 2.66
CA THR A 100 12.36 -0.64 3.64
C THR A 100 13.54 0.15 3.09
N ALA A 101 14.35 0.74 3.97
CA ALA A 101 15.47 1.58 3.56
C ALA A 101 16.51 0.82 2.71
N ASP A 102 16.68 -0.47 2.97
CA ASP A 102 17.55 -1.36 2.20
C ASP A 102 16.94 -1.85 0.86
N GLY A 103 15.68 -1.51 0.58
CA GLY A 103 14.94 -1.92 -0.62
C GLY A 103 14.61 -3.41 -0.72
N LYS A 104 14.84 -4.20 0.34
CA LYS A 104 14.63 -5.66 0.31
C LYS A 104 13.17 -6.06 0.51
N TYR A 105 12.37 -5.21 1.15
CA TYR A 105 10.98 -5.50 1.44
C TYR A 105 10.06 -4.32 1.11
N LEU A 106 8.88 -4.66 0.61
CA LEU A 106 7.77 -3.73 0.50
C LEU A 106 6.84 -3.92 1.70
N ILE A 107 6.42 -2.82 2.31
CA ILE A 107 5.46 -2.77 3.41
C ILE A 107 4.16 -2.21 2.83
N GLY A 108 3.03 -2.78 3.23
CA GLY A 108 1.72 -2.23 2.91
C GLY A 108 0.73 -2.33 4.05
N ALA A 109 -0.19 -1.38 4.10
CA ALA A 109 -1.30 -1.38 5.06
C ALA A 109 -2.60 -1.74 4.35
N GLY A 110 -3.22 -2.85 4.75
CA GLY A 110 -4.63 -3.11 4.46
C GLY A 110 -5.53 -2.40 5.48
N ALA A 111 -6.85 -2.63 5.37
CA ALA A 111 -7.83 -2.01 6.27
C ALA A 111 -7.49 -2.16 7.77
N ASN A 112 -7.10 -3.37 8.19
CA ASN A 112 -6.76 -3.72 9.58
C ASN A 112 -5.51 -4.64 9.67
N THR A 113 -4.66 -4.61 8.64
CA THR A 113 -3.47 -5.48 8.58
C THR A 113 -2.26 -4.73 8.08
N LEU A 114 -1.08 -5.13 8.55
CA LEU A 114 0.20 -4.78 7.95
C LEU A 114 0.73 -6.00 7.20
N ARG A 115 1.32 -5.75 6.04
CA ARG A 115 1.87 -6.76 5.16
C ARG A 115 3.29 -6.39 4.81
N LEU A 116 4.17 -7.40 4.81
CA LEU A 116 5.56 -7.27 4.40
C LEU A 116 5.83 -8.31 3.33
N TRP A 117 6.14 -7.85 2.12
CA TRP A 117 6.51 -8.72 1.00
C TRP A 117 8.01 -8.69 0.81
N ASN A 118 8.59 -9.88 0.62
CA ASN A 118 9.91 -9.98 0.00
C ASN A 118 9.77 -9.94 -1.53
N LEU A 119 10.90 -9.77 -2.22
CA LEU A 119 10.92 -9.65 -3.68
C LEU A 119 10.69 -10.96 -4.44
N VAL A 120 10.49 -12.09 -3.75
CA VAL A 120 10.23 -13.41 -4.37
C VAL A 120 8.80 -13.91 -4.11
N GLY A 121 7.92 -13.05 -3.56
CA GLY A 121 6.49 -13.33 -3.39
C GLY A 121 6.08 -13.82 -2.00
N GLY A 122 7.03 -14.05 -1.11
CA GLY A 122 6.74 -14.35 0.29
C GLY A 122 6.11 -13.15 1.00
N VAL A 123 5.02 -13.38 1.71
CA VAL A 123 4.30 -12.36 2.47
C VAL A 123 4.21 -12.73 3.95
N ARG A 124 4.52 -11.77 4.82
CA ARG A 124 4.18 -11.81 6.25
C ARG A 124 3.03 -10.86 6.50
N THR A 125 2.04 -11.27 7.28
CA THR A 125 0.87 -10.44 7.59
C THR A 125 0.64 -10.45 9.09
N VAL A 126 0.41 -9.27 9.68
CA VAL A 126 -0.01 -9.11 11.07
C VAL A 126 -1.25 -8.23 11.14
N ALA A 127 -2.15 -8.51 12.08
CA ALA A 127 -3.28 -7.63 12.37
C ALA A 127 -2.79 -6.38 13.11
N THR A 128 -3.40 -5.23 12.82
CA THR A 128 -3.14 -4.00 13.57
C THR A 128 -3.74 -4.07 14.97
N GLN A 129 -3.11 -3.39 15.91
CA GLN A 129 -3.55 -3.32 17.31
C GLN A 129 -3.80 -1.86 17.71
N PRO A 130 -4.87 -1.55 18.45
CA PRO A 130 -5.92 -2.45 18.91
C PRO A 130 -6.77 -3.02 17.74
N ALA A 131 -7.50 -4.10 17.99
CA ALA A 131 -8.34 -4.74 16.96
C ALA A 131 -9.39 -3.76 16.43
N GLY A 132 -9.68 -3.83 15.13
CA GLY A 132 -10.61 -2.91 14.46
C GLY A 132 -10.04 -1.51 14.20
N SER A 133 -8.76 -1.28 14.50
CA SER A 133 -8.07 -0.03 14.15
C SER A 133 -7.80 0.08 12.65
N VAL A 134 -7.83 1.31 12.16
CA VAL A 134 -7.54 1.65 10.76
C VAL A 134 -6.19 2.33 10.68
N VAL A 135 -5.30 1.85 9.81
CA VAL A 135 -4.00 2.47 9.58
C VAL A 135 -4.18 3.87 8.99
N GLN A 136 -3.63 4.86 9.67
CA GLN A 136 -3.61 6.25 9.23
C GLN A 136 -2.31 6.59 8.53
N ARG A 137 -1.18 6.06 9.01
CA ARG A 137 0.14 6.36 8.43
C ARG A 137 1.15 5.24 8.66
N LEU A 138 2.03 5.06 7.67
CA LEU A 138 3.25 4.27 7.74
C LEU A 138 4.49 5.15 7.56
N TRP A 139 5.56 4.89 8.31
CA TRP A 139 6.87 5.49 8.07
C TRP A 139 8.00 4.68 8.70
N LEU A 140 9.22 4.86 8.20
CA LEU A 140 10.41 4.27 8.82
C LEU A 140 11.01 5.20 9.86
N SER A 141 11.55 4.62 10.93
CA SER A 141 12.31 5.33 11.96
C SER A 141 13.65 4.64 12.19
N LYS A 142 14.65 5.41 12.68
CA LYS A 142 15.94 4.85 13.07
C LYS A 142 15.74 3.86 14.21
N SER A 143 16.28 2.65 14.06
CA SER A 143 16.36 1.72 15.18
C SER A 143 17.57 1.97 16.04
N ARG A 144 17.45 1.51 17.29
CA ARG A 144 18.57 1.43 18.23
C ARG A 144 19.54 0.30 17.85
N LEU A 145 19.12 -0.65 17.01
CA LEU A 145 19.87 -1.84 16.61
C LEU A 145 20.47 -1.75 15.19
N GLY A 146 20.36 -0.60 14.52
CA GLY A 146 20.93 -0.36 13.18
C GLY A 146 19.99 -0.61 12.00
N GLU A 147 19.08 -1.59 12.07
CA GLU A 147 18.06 -1.82 11.02
C GLU A 147 16.84 -0.91 11.22
N ALA A 148 16.31 -0.21 10.21
CA ALA A 148 15.16 0.66 10.42
C ALA A 148 13.95 -0.07 11.04
N ASP A 149 13.21 0.60 11.93
CA ASP A 149 11.94 0.11 12.46
C ASP A 149 10.77 0.68 11.66
N LEU A 150 9.68 -0.07 11.59
CA LEU A 150 8.42 0.40 11.01
C LEU A 150 7.58 1.05 12.10
N CYS A 151 7.21 2.30 11.89
CA CYS A 151 6.25 3.01 12.73
C CYS A 151 4.91 3.12 11.99
N VAL A 152 3.85 2.86 12.74
CA VAL A 152 2.47 2.84 12.25
C VAL A 152 1.61 3.65 13.19
N SER A 153 0.84 4.60 12.66
CA SER A 153 -0.23 5.23 13.41
C SER A 153 -1.56 4.63 12.99
N VAL A 154 -2.38 4.28 13.96
CA VAL A 154 -3.71 3.72 13.76
C VAL A 154 -4.73 4.54 14.53
N ALA A 155 -5.91 4.71 13.94
CA ALA A 155 -7.07 5.30 14.59
C ALA A 155 -7.99 4.18 15.07
N VAL A 156 -8.50 4.31 16.28
CA VAL A 156 -9.60 3.48 16.79
C VAL A 156 -10.73 4.40 17.21
N SER A 157 -11.95 4.05 16.81
CA SER A 157 -13.17 4.76 17.21
C SER A 157 -13.94 3.86 18.16
N THR A 158 -14.07 4.28 19.42
CA THR A 158 -14.78 3.52 20.45
C THR A 158 -16.05 4.23 20.88
N PRO A 159 -17.19 3.54 20.98
CA PRO A 159 -18.40 4.13 21.53
C PRO A 159 -18.24 4.37 23.04
N LEU A 160 -18.49 5.58 23.49
CA LEU A 160 -18.48 6.00 24.88
C LEU A 160 -19.69 6.92 25.12
N ASN A 161 -20.61 6.52 25.99
CA ASN A 161 -21.81 7.29 26.37
C ASN A 161 -22.63 7.81 25.18
N GLY A 162 -22.83 6.99 24.14
CA GLY A 162 -23.61 7.36 22.95
C GLY A 162 -22.86 8.24 21.93
N ALA A 163 -21.60 8.61 22.20
CA ALA A 163 -20.71 9.29 21.26
C ALA A 163 -19.55 8.38 20.86
N TYR A 164 -18.94 8.64 19.70
CA TYR A 164 -17.70 7.97 19.30
C TYR A 164 -16.50 8.81 19.72
N VAL A 165 -15.58 8.19 20.47
CA VAL A 165 -14.30 8.80 20.84
C VAL A 165 -13.21 8.17 19.99
N ALA A 166 -12.51 9.01 19.24
CA ALA A 166 -11.33 8.59 18.48
C ALA A 166 -10.09 8.59 19.38
N ALA A 167 -9.31 7.52 19.35
CA ALA A 167 -7.98 7.48 19.93
C ALA A 167 -6.95 7.16 18.83
N MET A 168 -5.77 7.72 18.96
CA MET A 168 -4.65 7.45 18.06
C MET A 168 -3.63 6.59 18.79
N THR A 169 -3.25 5.47 18.18
CA THR A 169 -2.20 4.60 18.69
C THR A 169 -1.04 4.59 17.72
N THR A 170 0.17 4.83 18.22
CA THR A 170 1.40 4.64 17.46
C THR A 170 2.04 3.34 17.89
N ILE A 171 2.41 2.52 16.91
CA ILE A 171 3.00 1.20 17.09
C ILE A 171 4.33 1.17 16.37
N ARG A 172 5.37 0.71 17.08
CA ARG A 172 6.69 0.45 16.52
C ARG A 172 6.85 -1.05 16.32
N HIS A 173 7.20 -1.45 15.11
CA HIS A 173 7.46 -2.84 14.73
C HIS A 173 8.92 -3.00 14.34
N SER A 174 9.53 -4.09 14.78
CA SER A 174 10.82 -4.53 14.24
C SER A 174 10.65 -5.04 12.82
N LEU A 175 11.60 -4.72 11.95
CA LEU A 175 11.72 -5.33 10.63
C LEU A 175 12.79 -6.43 10.67
N PRO A 176 12.69 -7.46 9.81
CA PRO A 176 11.56 -7.80 8.93
C PRO A 176 10.50 -8.67 9.64
N THR A 177 10.53 -8.83 10.97
CA THR A 177 9.65 -9.79 11.67
C THR A 177 8.23 -9.26 11.91
N LEU A 178 8.03 -7.94 11.82
CA LEU A 178 6.81 -7.23 12.22
C LEU A 178 6.43 -7.42 13.70
N LYS A 179 7.36 -7.88 14.56
CA LYS A 179 7.10 -7.98 15.99
C LYS A 179 6.95 -6.60 16.59
N VAL A 180 5.88 -6.38 17.35
CA VAL A 180 5.63 -5.15 18.10
C VAL A 180 6.74 -4.95 19.13
N LEU A 181 7.36 -3.77 19.10
CA LEU A 181 8.38 -3.32 20.05
C LEU A 181 7.79 -2.39 21.09
N THR A 182 6.93 -1.46 20.65
CA THR A 182 6.31 -0.45 21.52
C THR A 182 4.93 -0.11 20.96
N LEU A 183 3.97 0.13 21.85
CA LEU A 183 2.62 0.59 21.51
C LEU A 183 2.25 1.71 22.48
N THR A 184 1.84 2.86 21.93
CA THR A 184 1.50 4.05 22.69
C THR A 184 0.18 4.62 22.20
N THR A 185 -0.85 4.60 23.05
CA THR A 185 -2.17 5.15 22.76
C THR A 185 -2.33 6.52 23.42
N LEU A 186 -2.82 7.50 22.66
CA LEU A 186 -3.10 8.84 23.12
C LEU A 186 -4.56 9.25 22.78
N PRO A 187 -5.24 9.98 23.67
CA PRO A 187 -6.49 10.64 23.32
C PRO A 187 -6.24 11.69 22.23
N THR A 188 -7.18 11.83 21.29
CA THR A 188 -7.07 12.71 20.11
C THR A 188 -7.00 14.21 20.42
N ALA A 189 -7.24 14.61 21.68
CA ALA A 189 -7.15 16.01 22.11
C ALA A 189 -5.81 16.28 22.82
N SER A 190 -4.78 16.74 22.08
CA SER A 190 -3.89 17.84 22.52
C SER A 190 -2.70 18.05 21.58
N SER A 191 -2.11 19.25 21.68
CA SER A 191 -0.77 19.62 21.22
C SER A 191 0.36 18.64 21.60
N GLN A 192 0.12 17.68 22.49
CA GLN A 192 1.07 16.62 22.87
C GLN A 192 1.21 15.50 21.83
N GLN A 193 0.29 15.40 20.85
CA GLN A 193 0.40 14.44 19.74
C GLN A 193 1.65 14.73 18.88
N LYS A 194 1.99 16.00 18.65
CA LYS A 194 3.26 16.44 18.01
C LYS A 194 4.51 16.11 18.85
N ALA A 195 4.38 16.02 20.17
CA ALA A 195 5.51 15.84 21.10
C ALA A 195 5.91 14.37 21.31
N LYS A 196 5.03 13.40 21.03
CA LYS A 196 5.29 11.95 21.22
C LYS A 196 5.30 11.09 19.94
N GLU A 197 4.97 11.67 18.79
CA GLU A 197 5.63 11.28 17.52
C GLU A 197 7.18 11.28 17.64
N ALA A 198 7.73 11.86 18.71
CA ALA A 198 9.14 11.85 19.06
C ALA A 198 9.79 10.48 19.28
N GLU A 199 9.07 9.41 19.64
CA GLU A 199 9.67 8.05 19.76
C GLU A 199 9.80 7.33 18.41
N CYS A 200 8.98 7.74 17.45
CA CYS A 200 8.97 7.30 16.07
C CYS A 200 9.29 8.50 15.15
N ARG A 201 10.40 9.22 15.39
CA ARG A 201 10.76 10.31 14.47
C ARG A 201 11.08 9.75 13.09
N PRO A 202 10.44 10.24 12.01
CA PRO A 202 10.82 9.87 10.65
C PRO A 202 12.28 10.30 10.38
N PHE A 203 12.94 9.62 9.44
CA PHE A 203 14.24 10.09 8.93
C PHE A 203 14.14 11.57 8.53
N SER A 204 15.03 12.43 9.04
CA SER A 204 15.19 13.76 8.44
C SER A 204 15.76 13.58 7.03
N SER A 205 15.37 14.42 6.08
CA SER A 205 15.91 14.42 4.71
C SER A 205 17.44 14.50 4.65
N SER A 206 18.08 15.06 5.68
CA SER A 206 19.54 15.09 5.83
C SER A 206 20.19 13.76 6.23
N SER A 207 19.41 12.74 6.58
CA SER A 207 19.91 11.42 7.00
C SER A 207 20.00 10.42 5.85
N LEU A 208 19.61 10.81 4.64
CA LEU A 208 19.50 9.95 3.44
C LEU A 208 20.47 10.38 2.31
N ASN A 209 21.37 11.33 2.58
CA ASN A 209 22.47 11.72 1.69
C ASN A 209 23.79 11.13 2.18
#